data_AF-A0A552VE68-F1
#
_entry.id   AF-A0A552VE68-F1
#
_cell.length_a   1.000
_cell.length_b   1.000
_cell.length_c   1.000
_cell.angle_alpha   90.00
_cell.angle_beta   90.00
_cell.angle_gamma   90.00
#
_symmetry.space_group_name_H-M   'P 1'
#
loop_
_entity.id
_entity.type
_entity.pdbx_description
1 polymer ?
#
loop_
_entity_poly.entity_id
_entity_poly.type
_entity_poly.pdbx_seq_one_letter_code
_entity_poly.pdbx_strand_id
1 'polypeptide(L)'
;MFGFSNKSESNKLFERIKKGTVIPMLIDYKPFKEMIKYSINPSMQSLIKYIEDITKEEKAKLLETANLQKEKSRFAAKVLYLSDQLNSHGSRHAGEHLDDIKEKMVEINDKIEQNQIDLSALRVEKENLNLELLRQTLDYCYENINQDEKNLKALLDEIDKIRTELEKKRIVRDTLQKRINSTYGFIHGVMGAKETSKIDEEMLS
;
A
#
# COMPACT_ATOMS: atom_id res chain seq x y z
N MET A 1 5.19 26.28 1.67
CA MET A 1 6.01 26.03 0.47
C MET A 1 7.12 25.06 0.84
N PHE A 2 6.89 23.76 0.70
CA PHE A 2 7.96 22.77 0.66
C PHE A 2 7.68 21.83 -0.51
N GLY A 3 7.69 22.41 -1.71
CA GLY A 3 7.89 21.60 -2.91
C GLY A 3 9.34 21.16 -2.91
N PHE A 4 9.59 19.85 -2.98
CA PHE A 4 10.91 19.27 -3.14
C PHE A 4 11.51 19.70 -4.50
N SER A 5 11.96 20.94 -4.59
CA SER A 5 12.57 21.50 -5.81
C SER A 5 14.05 21.12 -5.93
N ASN A 6 14.61 20.34 -5.00
CA ASN A 6 16.01 19.96 -5.03
C ASN A 6 16.18 18.44 -4.90
N LYS A 7 16.11 17.73 -6.04
CA LYS A 7 16.29 16.26 -6.15
C LYS A 7 17.55 15.76 -5.42
N SER A 8 18.60 16.59 -5.34
CA SER A 8 19.84 16.34 -4.60
C SER A 8 19.64 16.22 -3.08
N GLU A 9 18.81 17.09 -2.49
CA GLU A 9 18.55 17.13 -1.04
C GLU A 9 17.66 15.95 -0.60
N SER A 10 16.63 15.64 -1.40
CA SER A 10 15.72 14.51 -1.17
C SER A 10 16.48 13.18 -1.20
N ASN A 11 17.37 12.99 -2.18
CA ASN A 11 18.23 11.80 -2.25
C ASN A 11 19.13 11.67 -1.01
N LYS A 12 19.74 12.76 -0.53
CA LYS A 12 20.58 12.73 0.70
C LYS A 12 19.79 12.41 1.96
N LEU A 13 18.51 12.80 2.03
CA LEU A 13 17.61 12.44 3.14
C LEU A 13 17.21 10.97 3.05
N PHE A 14 16.88 10.48 1.86
CA PHE A 14 16.54 9.08 1.63
C PHE A 14 17.71 8.15 2.00
N GLU A 15 18.93 8.48 1.59
CA GLU A 15 20.14 7.74 1.96
C GLU A 15 20.42 7.74 3.47
N ARG A 16 20.01 8.79 4.19
CA ARG A 16 20.08 8.81 5.67
C ARG A 16 19.04 7.89 6.31
N ILE A 17 17.81 7.88 5.79
CA ILE A 17 16.74 7.00 6.27
C ILE A 17 17.13 5.53 6.06
N LYS A 18 17.70 5.20 4.90
CA LYS A 18 18.22 3.86 4.59
C LYS A 18 19.26 3.36 5.60
N LYS A 19 20.11 4.26 6.12
CA LYS A 19 21.18 3.89 7.08
C LYS A 19 20.70 3.77 8.53
N GLY A 20 19.57 4.38 8.88
CA GLY A 20 19.10 4.48 10.27
C GLY A 20 17.90 3.61 10.62
N THR A 21 17.19 3.07 9.62
CA THR A 21 15.86 2.46 9.83
C THR A 21 15.75 1.13 9.11
N VAL A 22 15.25 0.11 9.82
CA VAL A 22 14.80 -1.14 9.20
C VAL A 22 13.49 -0.88 8.48
N ILE A 23 13.50 -0.93 7.16
CA ILE A 23 12.33 -0.67 6.34
C ILE A 23 11.54 -1.98 6.21
N PRO A 24 10.27 -2.03 6.63
CA PRO A 24 9.47 -3.23 6.46
C PRO A 24 9.21 -3.47 4.97
N MET A 25 8.94 -4.72 4.59
CA MET A 25 8.45 -5.05 3.26
C MET A 25 7.12 -4.34 3.02
N LEU A 26 7.10 -3.37 2.10
CA LEU A 26 5.93 -2.53 1.86
C LEU A 26 4.72 -3.34 1.43
N ILE A 27 4.94 -4.36 0.59
CA ILE A 27 3.89 -5.27 0.13
C ILE A 27 3.20 -6.05 1.26
N ASP A 28 3.77 -6.09 2.47
CA ASP A 28 3.18 -6.71 3.66
C ASP A 28 2.73 -5.67 4.70
N TYR A 29 3.15 -4.42 4.54
CA TYR A 29 2.91 -3.35 5.49
C TYR A 29 1.48 -2.78 5.37
N LYS A 30 0.69 -2.92 6.43
CA LYS A 30 -0.73 -2.55 6.43
C LYS A 30 -1.00 -1.09 6.03
N PRO A 31 -0.29 -0.07 6.55
CA PRO A 31 -0.51 1.32 6.14
C PRO A 31 -0.25 1.54 4.64
N PHE A 32 0.76 0.90 4.07
CA PHE A 32 1.01 0.96 2.63
C PHE A 32 -0.14 0.33 1.84
N LYS A 33 -0.63 -0.85 2.26
CA LYS A 33 -1.78 -1.52 1.62
C LYS A 33 -3.05 -0.68 1.63
N GLU A 34 -3.32 0.06 2.71
CA GLU A 34 -4.48 0.94 2.77
C GLU A 34 -4.30 2.15 1.84
N MET A 35 -3.11 2.74 1.81
CA MET A 35 -2.80 3.90 0.97
C MET A 35 -2.95 3.59 -0.52
N ILE A 36 -2.45 2.45 -1.01
CA ILE A 36 -2.51 2.11 -2.45
C ILE A 36 -3.93 1.84 -2.97
N LYS A 37 -4.94 1.66 -2.09
CA LYS A 37 -6.34 1.49 -2.51
C LYS A 37 -6.93 2.75 -3.15
N TYR A 38 -6.45 3.92 -2.72
CA TYR A 38 -6.97 5.21 -3.17
C TYR A 38 -6.20 5.72 -4.38
N SER A 39 -4.91 5.41 -4.46
CA SER A 39 -4.01 6.06 -5.40
C SER A 39 -2.74 5.23 -5.57
N ILE A 40 -2.45 4.80 -6.80
CA ILE A 40 -1.21 4.10 -7.16
C ILE A 40 -0.87 4.39 -8.62
N ASN A 41 0.42 4.58 -8.92
CA ASN A 41 0.87 4.77 -10.29
C ASN A 41 1.28 3.43 -10.97
N PRO A 42 1.32 3.34 -12.31
CA PRO A 42 1.69 2.11 -13.02
C PRO A 42 3.10 1.58 -12.73
N SER A 43 4.06 2.46 -12.43
CA SER A 43 5.42 2.06 -12.10
C SER A 43 5.49 1.35 -10.74
N MET A 44 4.77 1.87 -9.74
CA MET A 44 4.60 1.25 -8.43
C MET A 44 3.90 -0.11 -8.54
N GLN A 45 2.86 -0.24 -9.36
CA GLN A 45 2.20 -1.54 -9.60
C GLN A 45 3.17 -2.57 -10.18
N SER A 46 4.02 -2.14 -11.11
CA SER A 46 5.04 -2.98 -11.72
C SER A 46 6.06 -3.44 -10.65
N LEU A 47 6.57 -2.51 -9.82
CA LEU A 47 7.47 -2.83 -8.71
C LEU A 47 6.84 -3.80 -7.70
N ILE A 48 5.58 -3.59 -7.30
CA ILE A 48 4.86 -4.51 -6.41
C ILE A 48 4.84 -5.91 -7.01
N LYS A 49 4.50 -6.04 -8.30
CA LYS A 49 4.46 -7.33 -8.98
C LYS A 49 5.83 -8.01 -9.03
N TYR A 50 6.90 -7.27 -9.33
CA TYR A 50 8.26 -7.80 -9.30
C TYR A 50 8.64 -8.31 -7.90
N ILE A 51 8.34 -7.55 -6.85
CA ILE A 51 8.60 -7.96 -5.46
C ILE A 51 7.79 -9.22 -5.10
N GLU A 52 6.54 -9.32 -5.54
CA GLU A 52 5.71 -10.51 -5.34
C GLU A 52 6.28 -11.74 -6.05
N ASP A 53 6.76 -11.58 -7.29
CA ASP A 53 7.33 -12.68 -8.07
C ASP A 53 8.66 -13.17 -7.48
N ILE A 54 9.56 -12.25 -7.08
CA ILE A 54 10.78 -12.60 -6.33
C ILE A 54 10.44 -13.29 -5.01
N THR A 55 9.39 -12.84 -4.31
CA THR A 55 8.96 -13.48 -3.05
C THR A 55 8.42 -14.90 -3.27
N LYS A 56 7.80 -15.18 -4.42
CA LYS A 56 7.40 -16.54 -4.79
C LYS A 56 8.61 -17.41 -5.11
N GLU A 57 9.58 -16.88 -5.87
CA GLU A 57 10.81 -17.58 -6.20
C GLU A 57 11.64 -17.91 -4.95
N GLU A 58 11.80 -16.95 -4.04
CA GLU A 58 12.48 -17.13 -2.75
C GLU A 58 11.84 -18.28 -1.96
N LYS A 59 10.50 -18.33 -1.89
CA LYS A 59 9.77 -19.41 -1.21
C LYS A 59 9.98 -20.77 -1.88
N ALA A 60 10.00 -20.82 -3.21
CA ALA A 60 10.21 -22.05 -3.96
C ALA A 60 11.63 -22.62 -3.71
N LYS A 61 12.67 -21.76 -3.80
CA LYS A 61 14.06 -22.15 -3.52
C LYS A 61 14.28 -22.56 -2.07
N LEU A 62 13.61 -21.92 -1.11
CA LEU A 62 13.66 -22.34 0.30
C LEU A 62 13.08 -23.74 0.50
N LEU A 63 11.94 -24.03 -0.14
CA LEU A 63 11.32 -25.35 -0.08
C LEU A 63 12.20 -26.42 -0.73
N GLU A 64 12.78 -26.12 -1.89
CA GLU A 64 13.72 -27.00 -2.59
C GLU A 64 14.95 -27.29 -1.73
N THR A 65 15.58 -26.26 -1.16
CA THR A 65 16.73 -26.40 -0.26
C THR A 65 16.40 -27.26 0.96
N ALA A 66 15.23 -27.07 1.56
CA ALA A 66 14.78 -27.88 2.68
C ALA A 66 14.57 -29.36 2.28
N ASN A 67 14.10 -29.62 1.07
CA ASN A 67 13.95 -30.99 0.54
C ASN A 67 15.32 -31.64 0.28
N LEU A 68 16.25 -30.91 -0.34
CA LEU A 68 17.63 -31.38 -0.57
C LEU A 68 18.34 -31.70 0.74
N GLN A 69 18.15 -30.90 1.79
CA GLN A 69 18.71 -31.17 3.13
C GLN A 69 18.14 -32.46 3.75
N LYS A 70 16.84 -32.72 3.58
CA LYS A 70 16.21 -33.98 4.02
C LYS A 70 16.77 -35.18 3.24
N GLU A 71 16.96 -35.02 1.93
CA GLU A 71 17.52 -36.06 1.07
C GLU A 71 18.98 -36.37 1.43
N LYS A 72 19.81 -35.33 1.61
CA LYS A 72 21.18 -35.45 2.13
C LYS A 72 21.23 -36.24 3.43
N SER A 73 20.32 -35.95 4.36
CA SER A 73 20.24 -36.65 5.65
C SER A 73 19.90 -38.14 5.49
N ARG A 74 19.03 -38.49 4.54
CA ARG A 74 18.71 -39.89 4.21
C ARG A 74 19.90 -40.62 3.60
N PHE A 75 20.60 -39.98 2.66
CA PHE A 75 21.82 -40.56 2.11
C PHE A 75 22.90 -40.75 3.18
N ALA A 76 23.02 -39.83 4.14
CA ALA A 76 24.01 -39.95 5.23
C ALA A 76 23.74 -41.17 6.12
N ALA A 77 22.48 -41.39 6.49
CA ALA A 77 22.08 -42.59 7.20
C ALA A 77 22.38 -43.87 6.40
N LYS A 78 22.14 -43.83 5.07
CA LYS A 78 22.41 -44.98 4.18
C LYS A 78 23.90 -45.27 4.02
N VAL A 79 24.76 -44.24 3.93
CA VAL A 79 26.23 -44.39 3.90
C VAL A 79 26.73 -45.04 5.19
N LEU A 80 26.26 -44.58 6.35
CA LEU A 80 26.65 -45.16 7.65
C LEU A 80 26.26 -46.64 7.73
N TYR A 81 25.04 -46.99 7.32
CA TYR A 81 24.56 -48.36 7.29
C TYR A 81 25.37 -49.26 6.35
N LEU A 82 25.62 -48.82 5.12
CA LEU A 82 26.39 -49.61 4.14
C LEU A 82 27.86 -49.74 4.53
N SER A 83 28.44 -48.73 5.17
CA SER A 83 29.81 -48.77 5.69
C SER A 83 29.96 -49.78 6.83
N ASP A 84 28.96 -49.86 7.71
CA ASP A 84 28.90 -50.88 8.78
C ASP A 84 28.79 -52.30 8.19
N GLN A 85 27.95 -52.49 7.17
CA GLN A 85 27.81 -53.79 6.48
C GLN A 85 29.08 -54.22 5.73
N LEU A 86 29.78 -53.27 5.09
CA LEU A 86 31.04 -53.54 4.39
C LEU A 86 32.14 -54.02 5.35
N ASN A 87 32.26 -53.36 6.51
CA ASN A 87 33.21 -53.74 7.55
C ASN A 87 32.88 -55.11 8.17
N SER A 88 31.60 -55.49 8.19
CA SER A 88 31.12 -56.74 8.80
C SER A 88 31.15 -57.95 7.87
N HIS A 89 30.88 -57.77 6.56
CA HIS A 89 30.58 -58.87 5.64
C HIS A 89 31.39 -58.86 4.32
N GLY A 90 32.31 -57.90 4.10
CA GLY A 90 33.29 -57.96 3.02
C GLY A 90 32.73 -58.08 1.60
N SER A 91 31.55 -57.49 1.32
CA SER A 91 30.89 -57.59 0.01
C SER A 91 31.36 -56.50 -0.95
N ARG A 92 31.97 -56.89 -2.08
CA ARG A 92 32.41 -55.99 -3.16
C ARG A 92 31.27 -55.15 -3.76
N HIS A 93 30.05 -55.68 -3.78
CA HIS A 93 28.85 -55.04 -4.33
C HIS A 93 28.35 -53.85 -3.48
N ALA A 94 28.71 -53.82 -2.19
CA ALA A 94 28.41 -52.70 -1.30
C ALA A 94 29.37 -51.51 -1.50
N GLY A 95 30.55 -51.73 -2.08
CA GLY A 95 31.53 -50.68 -2.40
C GLY A 95 31.07 -49.79 -3.55
N GLU A 96 30.66 -50.37 -4.67
CA GLU A 96 30.12 -49.63 -5.83
C GLU A 96 28.87 -48.82 -5.44
N HIS A 97 27.96 -49.40 -4.65
CA HIS A 97 26.79 -48.69 -4.14
C HIS A 97 27.11 -47.55 -3.17
N LEU A 98 28.23 -47.61 -2.45
CA LEU A 98 28.67 -46.51 -1.59
C LEU A 98 29.22 -45.34 -2.41
N ASP A 99 29.96 -45.62 -3.47
CA ASP A 99 30.55 -44.58 -4.31
C ASP A 99 29.47 -43.82 -5.10
N ASP A 100 28.45 -44.51 -5.63
CA ASP A 100 27.25 -43.88 -6.22
C ASP A 100 26.54 -42.94 -5.24
N ILE A 101 26.45 -43.32 -3.96
CA ILE A 101 25.77 -42.50 -2.94
C ILE A 101 26.63 -41.29 -2.57
N LYS A 102 27.96 -41.44 -2.51
CA LYS A 102 28.88 -40.32 -2.28
C LYS A 102 28.82 -39.31 -3.42
N GLU A 103 28.79 -39.76 -4.67
CA GLU A 103 28.68 -38.86 -5.83
C GLU A 103 27.37 -38.06 -5.77
N LYS A 104 26.24 -38.73 -5.51
CA LYS A 104 24.94 -38.07 -5.29
C LYS A 104 24.94 -37.08 -4.13
N MET A 105 25.68 -37.38 -3.06
CA MET A 105 25.83 -36.44 -1.95
C MET A 105 26.59 -35.18 -2.33
N VAL A 106 27.63 -35.30 -3.15
CA VAL A 106 28.39 -34.15 -3.65
C VAL A 106 27.47 -33.27 -4.51
N GLU A 107 26.72 -33.86 -5.45
CA GLU A 107 25.75 -33.11 -6.26
C GLU A 107 24.68 -32.39 -5.41
N ILE A 108 24.18 -33.03 -4.35
CA ILE A 108 23.21 -32.43 -3.45
C ILE A 108 23.84 -31.27 -2.66
N ASN A 109 25.10 -31.40 -2.23
CA ASN A 109 25.80 -30.32 -1.55
C ASN A 109 25.99 -29.11 -2.46
N ASP A 110 26.45 -29.34 -3.69
CA ASP A 110 26.67 -28.28 -4.68
C ASP A 110 25.35 -27.55 -4.99
N LYS A 111 24.24 -28.29 -5.15
CA LYS A 111 22.90 -27.69 -5.33
C LYS A 111 22.44 -26.88 -4.12
N ILE A 112 22.70 -27.35 -2.90
CA ILE A 112 22.36 -26.61 -1.68
C ILE A 112 23.16 -25.31 -1.61
N GLU A 113 24.46 -25.36 -1.93
CA GLU A 113 25.33 -24.18 -1.92
C GLU A 113 24.90 -23.16 -2.98
N GLN A 114 24.62 -23.61 -4.20
CA GLN A 114 24.11 -22.74 -5.26
C GLN A 114 22.77 -22.08 -4.86
N ASN A 115 21.84 -22.86 -4.29
CA ASN A 115 20.57 -22.31 -3.82
C ASN A 115 20.75 -21.28 -2.69
N GLN A 116 21.77 -21.43 -1.83
CA GLN A 116 22.08 -20.42 -0.81
C GLN A 116 22.62 -19.12 -1.41
N ILE A 117 23.48 -19.21 -2.42
CA ILE A 117 23.98 -18.04 -3.16
C ILE A 117 22.81 -17.32 -3.84
N ASP A 118 21.97 -18.05 -4.56
CA ASP A 118 20.80 -17.50 -5.24
C ASP A 118 19.82 -16.84 -4.25
N LEU A 119 19.54 -17.49 -3.12
CA LEU A 119 18.69 -16.93 -2.07
C LEU A 119 19.26 -15.63 -1.51
N SER A 120 20.58 -15.54 -1.35
CA SER A 120 21.23 -14.29 -0.93
C SER A 120 21.06 -13.19 -1.97
N ALA A 121 21.22 -13.52 -3.26
CA ALA A 121 21.04 -12.56 -4.35
C ALA A 121 19.59 -12.05 -4.43
N LEU A 122 18.60 -12.96 -4.37
CA LEU A 122 17.18 -12.62 -4.35
C LEU A 122 16.81 -11.71 -3.17
N ARG A 123 17.39 -11.94 -1.99
CA ARG A 123 17.17 -11.08 -0.82
C ARG A 123 17.68 -9.66 -1.02
N VAL A 124 18.87 -9.51 -1.59
CA VAL A 124 19.45 -8.20 -1.89
C VAL A 124 18.62 -7.47 -2.94
N GLU A 125 18.22 -8.17 -4.01
CA GLU A 125 17.38 -7.62 -5.06
C GLU A 125 16.01 -7.17 -4.53
N LYS A 126 15.36 -8.03 -3.75
CA LYS A 126 14.08 -7.73 -3.09
C LYS A 126 14.15 -6.50 -2.20
N GLU A 127 15.22 -6.35 -1.42
CA GLU A 127 15.41 -5.18 -0.56
C GLU A 127 15.60 -3.91 -1.41
N ASN A 128 16.39 -3.97 -2.48
CA ASN A 128 16.58 -2.84 -3.39
C ASN A 128 15.28 -2.40 -4.06
N LEU A 129 14.45 -3.36 -4.52
CA LEU A 129 13.14 -3.07 -5.10
C LEU A 129 12.17 -2.49 -4.06
N ASN A 130 12.22 -2.98 -2.81
CA ASN A 130 11.41 -2.44 -1.71
C ASN A 130 11.77 -0.97 -1.42
N LEU A 131 13.07 -0.64 -1.46
CA LEU A 131 13.56 0.74 -1.32
C LEU A 131 13.13 1.62 -2.50
N GLU A 132 13.22 1.10 -3.72
CA GLU A 132 12.75 1.84 -4.90
C GLU A 132 11.26 2.12 -4.82
N LEU A 133 10.46 1.13 -4.42
CA LEU A 133 9.03 1.28 -4.20
C LEU A 133 8.75 2.34 -3.12
N LEU A 134 9.50 2.32 -2.01
CA LEU A 134 9.36 3.34 -0.96
C LEU A 134 9.62 4.74 -1.50
N ARG A 135 10.68 4.91 -2.29
CA ARG A 135 11.02 6.21 -2.87
C ARG A 135 9.92 6.72 -3.79
N GLN A 136 9.46 5.89 -4.73
CA GLN A 136 8.35 6.27 -5.62
C GLN A 136 7.07 6.58 -4.86
N THR A 137 6.80 5.82 -3.79
CA THR A 137 5.66 6.05 -2.91
C THR A 137 5.74 7.42 -2.25
N LEU A 138 6.89 7.78 -1.70
CA LEU A 138 7.08 9.08 -1.05
C LEU A 138 6.87 10.24 -2.03
N ASP A 139 7.50 10.16 -3.20
CA ASP A 139 7.35 11.19 -4.25
C ASP A 139 5.87 11.37 -4.61
N TYR A 140 5.16 10.26 -4.84
CA TYR A 140 3.74 10.26 -5.18
C TYR A 140 2.86 10.80 -4.05
N CYS A 141 3.10 10.41 -2.80
CA CYS A 141 2.33 10.88 -1.65
C CYS A 141 2.46 12.39 -1.47
N TYR A 142 3.68 12.94 -1.56
CA TYR A 142 3.88 14.38 -1.37
C TYR A 142 3.31 15.19 -2.54
N GLU A 143 3.33 14.67 -3.76
CA GLU A 143 2.64 15.29 -4.89
C GLU A 143 1.13 15.38 -4.64
N ASN A 144 0.51 14.26 -4.24
CA ASN A 144 -0.92 14.22 -3.94
C ASN A 144 -1.30 15.12 -2.76
N ILE A 145 -0.56 15.08 -1.65
CA ILE A 145 -0.81 15.95 -0.48
C ILE A 145 -0.80 17.42 -0.90
N ASN A 146 0.21 17.85 -1.65
CA ASN A 146 0.31 19.25 -2.09
C ASN A 146 -0.84 19.65 -3.01
N GLN A 147 -1.33 18.75 -3.86
CA GLN A 147 -2.44 19.02 -4.76
C GLN A 147 -3.78 19.05 -4.00
N ASP A 148 -4.00 18.08 -3.12
CA ASP A 148 -5.20 17.95 -2.30
C ASP A 148 -5.34 19.12 -1.32
N GLU A 149 -4.26 19.57 -0.70
CA GLU A 149 -4.27 20.77 0.16
C GLU A 149 -4.69 22.02 -0.60
N LYS A 150 -4.19 22.21 -1.84
CA LYS A 150 -4.58 23.36 -2.68
C LYS A 150 -6.06 23.29 -3.06
N ASN A 151 -6.51 22.11 -3.49
CA ASN A 151 -7.90 21.88 -3.88
C ASN A 151 -8.85 22.08 -2.68
N LEU A 152 -8.49 21.54 -1.52
CA LEU A 152 -9.25 21.67 -0.28
C LEU A 152 -9.36 23.13 0.14
N LYS A 153 -8.26 23.89 0.10
CA LYS A 153 -8.29 25.31 0.44
C LYS A 153 -9.22 26.10 -0.50
N ALA A 154 -9.12 25.88 -1.81
CA ALA A 154 -9.99 26.54 -2.78
C ALA A 154 -11.47 26.21 -2.54
N LEU A 155 -11.77 24.94 -2.24
CA LEU A 155 -13.13 24.49 -1.94
C LEU A 155 -13.68 25.12 -0.65
N LEU A 156 -12.86 25.20 0.40
CA LEU A 156 -13.25 25.86 1.65
C LEU A 156 -13.55 27.35 1.44
N ASP A 157 -12.71 28.04 0.68
CA ASP A 157 -12.93 29.45 0.34
C ASP A 157 -14.23 29.65 -0.46
N GLU A 158 -14.58 28.72 -1.35
CA GLU A 158 -15.85 28.74 -2.09
C GLU A 158 -17.06 28.49 -1.18
N ILE A 159 -16.96 27.49 -0.29
CA ILE A 159 -18.00 27.18 0.69
C ILE A 159 -18.31 28.41 1.55
N ASP A 160 -17.30 29.13 2.02
CA ASP A 160 -17.48 30.30 2.88
C ASP A 160 -18.11 31.48 2.14
N LYS A 161 -17.79 31.67 0.85
CA LYS A 161 -18.47 32.66 0.00
C LYS A 161 -19.96 32.34 -0.14
N ILE A 162 -20.29 31.08 -0.43
CA ILE A 162 -21.68 30.64 -0.58
C ILE A 162 -22.45 30.81 0.74
N ARG A 163 -21.84 30.45 1.87
CA ARG A 163 -22.43 30.65 3.21
C ARG A 163 -22.74 32.12 3.49
N THR A 164 -21.82 33.01 3.15
CA THR A 164 -21.99 34.45 3.35
C THR A 164 -23.15 34.99 2.51
N GLU A 165 -23.24 34.60 1.24
CA GLU A 165 -24.34 35.01 0.35
C GLU A 165 -25.69 34.42 0.78
N LEU A 166 -25.69 33.17 1.22
CA LEU A 166 -26.88 32.53 1.79
C LEU A 166 -27.39 33.32 3.01
N GLU A 167 -26.51 33.73 3.91
CA GLU A 167 -26.90 34.47 5.10
C GLU A 167 -27.50 35.84 4.76
N LYS A 168 -26.91 36.58 3.81
CA LYS A 168 -27.50 37.83 3.31
C LYS A 168 -28.92 37.61 2.75
N LYS A 169 -29.11 36.55 1.96
CA LYS A 169 -30.43 36.21 1.41
C LYS A 169 -31.44 35.82 2.50
N ARG A 170 -31.01 35.13 3.56
CA ARG A 170 -31.86 34.79 4.70
C ARG A 170 -32.35 36.04 5.43
N ILE A 171 -31.49 37.02 5.67
CA ILE A 171 -31.87 38.31 6.29
C ILE A 171 -32.93 39.04 5.45
N VAL A 172 -32.73 39.12 4.13
CA VAL A 172 -33.69 39.75 3.22
C VAL A 172 -35.02 39.02 3.24
N ARG A 173 -35.01 37.68 3.13
CA ARG A 173 -36.21 36.84 3.23
C ARG A 173 -36.97 37.12 4.53
N ASP A 174 -36.28 37.12 5.67
CA ASP A 174 -36.93 37.30 6.98
C ASP A 174 -37.53 38.71 7.12
N THR A 175 -36.87 39.72 6.55
CA THR A 175 -37.40 41.10 6.49
C THR A 175 -38.66 41.18 5.64
N LEU A 176 -38.64 40.56 4.45
CA LEU A 176 -39.80 40.50 3.56
C LEU A 176 -40.97 39.77 4.23
N GLN A 177 -40.72 38.62 4.87
CA GLN A 177 -41.74 37.85 5.57
C GLN A 177 -42.38 38.65 6.71
N LYS A 178 -41.56 39.34 7.53
CA LYS A 178 -42.07 40.21 8.60
C LYS A 178 -42.96 41.32 8.02
N ARG A 179 -42.54 41.95 6.93
CA ARG A 179 -43.32 43.01 6.28
C ARG A 179 -44.65 42.48 5.74
N ILE A 180 -44.64 41.34 5.06
CA ILE A 180 -45.85 40.69 4.55
C ILE A 180 -46.80 40.39 5.71
N ASN A 181 -46.32 39.71 6.75
CA ASN A 181 -47.14 39.32 7.91
C ASN A 181 -47.70 40.55 8.64
N SER A 182 -46.90 41.61 8.83
CA SER A 182 -47.36 42.84 9.47
C SER A 182 -48.41 43.58 8.62
N THR A 183 -48.26 43.57 7.29
CA THR A 183 -49.21 44.21 6.38
C THR A 183 -50.55 43.47 6.40
N TYR A 184 -50.52 42.14 6.30
CA TYR A 184 -51.72 41.32 6.46
C TYR A 184 -52.37 41.47 7.82
N GLY A 185 -51.58 41.51 8.90
CA GLY A 185 -52.08 41.76 10.25
C GLY A 185 -52.81 43.10 10.37
N PHE A 186 -52.29 44.15 9.73
CA PHE A 186 -52.95 45.45 9.68
C PHE A 186 -54.26 45.39 8.88
N ILE A 187 -54.25 44.83 7.67
CA ILE A 187 -55.44 44.72 6.81
C ILE A 187 -56.54 43.94 7.54
N HIS A 188 -56.21 42.77 8.10
CA HIS A 188 -57.15 41.97 8.89
C HIS A 188 -57.69 42.70 10.12
N GLY A 189 -56.83 43.45 10.82
CA GLY A 189 -57.23 44.22 12.00
C GLY A 189 -58.18 45.38 11.69
N VAL A 190 -58.02 46.03 10.53
CA VAL A 190 -58.86 47.16 10.10
C VAL A 190 -60.15 46.72 9.44
N MET A 191 -60.08 45.73 8.54
CA MET A 191 -61.22 45.34 7.70
C MET A 191 -62.03 44.17 8.27
N GLY A 192 -61.45 43.39 9.19
CA GLY A 192 -62.03 42.14 9.64
C GLY A 192 -61.77 40.99 8.65
N ALA A 193 -61.82 39.76 9.17
CA ALA A 193 -61.39 38.56 8.44
C ALA A 193 -62.20 38.30 7.17
N LYS A 194 -63.51 38.53 7.20
CA LYS A 194 -64.43 38.16 6.12
C LYS A 194 -64.31 39.09 4.90
N GLU A 195 -64.05 40.36 5.14
CA GLU A 195 -63.88 41.40 4.12
C GLU A 195 -62.48 41.35 3.52
N THR A 196 -61.46 41.03 4.33
CA THR A 196 -60.08 40.82 3.86
C THR A 196 -60.01 39.67 2.86
N SER A 197 -60.64 38.51 3.15
CA SER A 197 -60.61 37.36 2.24
C SER A 197 -61.24 37.64 0.87
N LYS A 198 -62.27 38.49 0.80
CA LYS A 198 -62.88 38.89 -0.48
C LYS A 198 -61.95 39.77 -1.31
N ILE A 199 -61.22 40.69 -0.65
CA ILE A 199 -60.26 41.58 -1.32
C ILE A 199 -59.04 40.79 -1.78
N ASP A 200 -58.57 39.82 -0.99
CA ASP A 200 -57.45 38.96 -1.37
C ASP A 200 -57.77 38.17 -2.66
N GLU A 201 -58.99 37.64 -2.82
CA GLU A 201 -59.42 36.94 -4.05
C GLU A 201 -59.39 37.85 -5.29
N GLU A 202 -59.71 39.14 -5.16
CA GLU A 202 -59.69 40.10 -6.27
C GLU A 202 -58.29 40.66 -6.59
N MET A 203 -57.44 40.85 -5.57
CA MET A 203 -56.21 41.64 -5.70
C MET A 203 -54.93 40.81 -5.83
N LEU A 204 -54.98 39.51 -5.49
CA LEU A 204 -53.80 38.62 -5.48
C LEU A 204 -53.93 37.42 -6.40
N SER A 205 -54.93 37.41 -7.27
CA SER A 205 -55.13 36.42 -8.34
C SER A 205 -54.21 36.62 -9.55
#